data_AF-A0A9E6BJ35-F1
#
_entry.id   AF-A0A9E6BJ35-F1
#
_cell.length_a   1.000
_cell.length_b   1.000
_cell.length_c   1.000
_cell.angle_alpha   90.00
_cell.angle_beta   90.00
_cell.angle_gamma   90.00
#
_symmetry.space_group_name_H-M   'P 1'
#
loop_
_entity.id
_entity.type
_entity.pdbx_description
1 polymer ?
#
loop_
_entity_poly.entity_id
_entity_poly.type
_entity_poly.pdbx_seq_one_letter_code
_entity_poly.pdbx_strand_id
1 'polypeptide(L)'
;MTSGIIKSDSRLLLFRTLEYGFKKKLMDNAFLNGLKKQGSQMSFAFAKRYYNLVYEPYLRHASYCVLGVINIGLTVSSNNRLDNAIDLVLQKGYVGIFREGWTRILNLVHYARNAERLSHKTAFEWEKDFAESFSAEPGREWIGYDEYLVNMLMYCNSNRGKNGTD
;
A
#
# COMPACT_ATOMS: atom_id res chain seq x y z
N MET A 1 -29.08 24.68 -11.97
CA MET A 1 -27.89 24.55 -11.09
C MET A 1 -27.26 23.20 -11.37
N THR A 2 -26.30 23.16 -12.29
CA THR A 2 -25.54 21.95 -12.61
C THR A 2 -24.54 21.71 -11.49
N SER A 3 -24.90 20.82 -10.57
CA SER A 3 -23.97 20.18 -9.65
C SER A 3 -22.92 19.46 -10.49
N GLY A 4 -21.80 20.14 -10.76
CA GLY A 4 -20.65 19.53 -11.37
C GLY A 4 -20.13 18.50 -10.39
N ILE A 5 -20.41 17.23 -10.65
CA ILE A 5 -19.76 16.11 -9.98
C ILE A 5 -18.27 16.31 -10.26
N ILE A 6 -17.55 16.87 -9.29
CA ILE A 6 -16.10 16.88 -9.28
C ILE A 6 -15.73 15.41 -9.29
N LYS A 7 -15.31 14.87 -10.44
CA LYS A 7 -14.73 13.53 -10.51
C LYS A 7 -13.60 13.54 -9.48
N SER A 8 -13.77 12.75 -8.42
CA SER A 8 -12.69 12.52 -7.46
C SER A 8 -11.49 12.04 -8.24
N ASP A 9 -10.35 12.72 -8.06
CA ASP A 9 -9.10 12.33 -8.68
C ASP A 9 -8.74 10.90 -8.24
N SER A 10 -8.98 9.94 -9.13
CA SER A 10 -8.83 8.50 -8.88
C SER A 10 -7.37 8.04 -8.88
N ARG A 11 -6.43 8.96 -9.11
CA ARG A 11 -5.00 8.67 -8.98
C ARG A 11 -4.67 8.35 -7.53
N LEU A 12 -3.64 7.51 -7.36
CA LEU A 12 -3.05 7.23 -6.05
C LEU A 12 -2.82 8.52 -5.27
N LEU A 13 -3.17 8.52 -3.99
CA LEU A 13 -2.87 9.62 -3.07
C LEU A 13 -1.38 9.99 -3.15
N LEU A 14 -0.50 8.99 -3.27
CA LEU A 14 0.93 9.18 -3.48
C LEU A 14 1.24 10.13 -4.64
N PHE A 15 0.67 9.91 -5.83
CA PHE A 15 0.96 10.75 -6.98
C PHE A 15 0.40 12.16 -6.83
N ARG A 16 -0.79 12.27 -6.23
CA ARG A 16 -1.40 13.56 -5.90
C ARG A 16 -0.53 14.35 -4.91
N THR A 17 0.01 13.66 -3.90
CA THR A 17 0.94 14.21 -2.89
C THR A 17 2.24 14.70 -3.52
N LEU A 18 2.87 13.91 -4.39
CA LEU A 18 4.11 14.31 -5.06
C LEU A 18 3.89 15.50 -6.00
N GLU A 19 2.80 15.48 -6.77
CA GLU A 19 2.45 16.59 -7.66
C GLU A 19 2.22 17.88 -6.87
N TYR A 20 1.46 17.79 -5.77
CA TYR A 20 1.23 18.94 -4.91
C TYR A 20 2.52 19.45 -4.27
N GLY A 21 3.36 18.55 -3.73
CA GLY A 21 4.64 18.90 -3.12
C GLY A 21 5.56 19.63 -4.09
N PHE A 22 5.62 19.17 -5.35
CA PHE A 22 6.39 19.84 -6.40
C PHE A 22 5.79 21.19 -6.78
N LYS A 23 4.47 21.28 -7.00
CA LYS A 23 3.77 22.54 -7.32
C LYS A 23 3.94 23.60 -6.24
N LYS A 24 3.95 23.20 -4.97
CA LYS A 24 4.15 24.09 -3.81
C LYS A 24 5.62 24.35 -3.48
N LYS A 25 6.56 23.82 -4.27
CA LYS A 25 8.02 23.93 -4.03
C LYS A 25 8.44 23.38 -2.65
N LEU A 26 7.68 22.43 -2.10
CA LEU A 26 8.01 21.70 -0.88
C LEU A 26 8.97 20.53 -1.17
N MET A 27 9.01 20.09 -2.42
CA MET A 27 9.90 19.03 -2.91
C MET A 27 10.66 19.56 -4.11
N ASP A 28 11.95 19.21 -4.20
CA ASP A 28 12.79 19.49 -5.35
C ASP A 28 13.15 18.21 -6.11
N ASN A 29 13.92 18.36 -7.19
CA ASN A 29 14.37 17.23 -7.99
C ASN A 29 15.30 16.29 -7.22
N ALA A 30 16.10 16.81 -6.27
CA ALA A 30 16.99 15.99 -5.46
C ALA A 30 16.18 15.06 -4.54
N PHE A 31 15.14 15.59 -3.89
CA PHE A 31 14.21 14.84 -3.07
C PHE A 31 13.49 13.77 -3.90
N LEU A 32 12.94 14.14 -5.06
CA LEU A 32 12.27 13.19 -5.95
C LEU A 32 13.20 12.07 -6.43
N ASN A 33 14.46 12.39 -6.74
CA ASN A 33 15.47 11.39 -7.11
C ASN A 33 15.80 10.45 -5.93
N GLY A 34 15.83 10.97 -4.71
CA GLY A 34 15.95 10.18 -3.49
C GLY A 34 14.80 9.17 -3.34
N LEU A 35 13.56 9.63 -3.52
CA LEU A 35 12.37 8.76 -3.48
C LEU A 35 12.40 7.68 -4.58
N LYS A 36 12.77 8.05 -5.81
CA LYS A 36 12.94 7.09 -6.92
C LYS A 36 13.94 5.99 -6.57
N LYS A 37 15.10 6.37 -6.01
CA LYS A 37 16.14 5.41 -5.58
C LYS A 37 15.59 4.44 -4.52
N GLN A 38 14.87 4.96 -3.52
CA GLN A 38 14.23 4.14 -2.48
C GLN A 38 13.21 3.16 -3.09
N GLY A 39 12.32 3.65 -3.96
CA GLY A 39 11.32 2.83 -4.65
C GLY A 39 11.95 1.69 -5.46
N SER A 40 12.99 1.98 -6.23
CA SER A 40 13.73 0.95 -6.99
C SER A 40 14.35 -0.10 -6.07
N GLN A 41 15.07 0.31 -5.03
CA GLN A 41 15.71 -0.61 -4.08
C GLN A 41 14.69 -1.53 -3.38
N MET A 42 13.54 -0.97 -2.96
CA MET A 42 12.47 -1.76 -2.36
C MET A 42 11.83 -2.73 -3.35
N SER A 43 11.65 -2.32 -4.61
CA SER A 43 11.11 -3.20 -5.67
C SER A 43 12.03 -4.39 -5.92
N PHE A 44 13.35 -4.16 -5.98
CA PHE A 44 14.34 -5.24 -6.09
C PHE A 44 14.32 -6.17 -4.86
N ALA A 45 14.28 -5.61 -3.65
CA ALA A 45 14.24 -6.40 -2.42
C ALA A 45 12.95 -7.24 -2.33
N PHE A 46 11.81 -6.67 -2.71
CA PHE A 46 10.52 -7.36 -2.78
C PHE A 46 10.56 -8.50 -3.79
N ALA A 47 11.07 -8.26 -5.00
CA ALA A 47 11.18 -9.29 -6.03
C ALA A 47 12.07 -10.45 -5.58
N LYS A 48 13.24 -10.16 -5.00
CA LYS A 48 14.15 -11.19 -4.46
C LYS A 48 13.53 -12.00 -3.33
N ARG A 49 12.62 -11.40 -2.55
CA ARG A 49 11.95 -12.08 -1.45
C ARG A 49 10.87 -13.03 -1.97
N TYR A 50 10.04 -12.61 -2.91
CA TYR A 50 8.78 -13.31 -3.26
C TYR A 50 8.76 -14.02 -4.61
N TYR A 51 9.76 -13.80 -5.47
CA TYR A 51 9.84 -14.41 -6.80
C TYR A 51 11.13 -15.22 -6.94
N ASN A 52 10.99 -16.49 -7.30
CA ASN A 52 12.11 -17.44 -7.41
C ASN A 52 13.11 -17.07 -8.53
N LEU A 53 12.64 -16.40 -9.59
CA LEU A 53 13.46 -15.90 -10.69
C LEU A 53 13.17 -14.41 -10.90
N VAL A 54 14.22 -13.58 -10.87
CA VAL A 54 14.11 -12.13 -11.03
C VAL A 54 14.26 -11.76 -12.50
N TYR A 55 13.21 -12.04 -13.29
CA TYR A 55 13.07 -11.51 -14.64
C TYR A 55 12.32 -10.18 -14.65
N GLU A 56 12.44 -9.43 -15.75
CA GLU A 56 11.85 -8.10 -15.90
C GLU A 56 10.36 -8.03 -15.52
N PRO A 57 9.48 -9.00 -15.90
CA PRO A 57 8.08 -8.96 -15.51
C PRO A 57 7.87 -9.00 -13.98
N TYR A 58 8.69 -9.78 -13.26
CA TYR A 58 8.60 -9.91 -11.81
C TYR A 58 9.11 -8.65 -11.10
N LEU A 59 10.15 -8.00 -11.63
CA LEU A 59 10.61 -6.69 -11.12
C LEU A 59 9.56 -5.60 -11.32
N ARG A 60 8.93 -5.61 -12.50
CA ARG A 60 7.83 -4.70 -12.83
C ARG A 60 6.65 -4.90 -11.88
N HIS A 61 6.22 -6.14 -11.70
CA HIS A 61 5.13 -6.45 -10.77
C HIS A 61 5.49 -6.10 -9.32
N ALA A 62 6.70 -6.41 -8.86
CA ALA A 62 7.19 -5.97 -7.54
C ALA A 62 7.09 -4.46 -7.35
N SER A 63 7.39 -3.67 -8.39
CA SER A 63 7.27 -2.21 -8.31
C SER A 63 5.82 -1.75 -8.11
N TYR A 64 4.86 -2.47 -8.70
CA TYR A 64 3.43 -2.21 -8.50
C TYR A 64 2.98 -2.58 -7.10
N CYS A 65 3.43 -3.72 -6.57
CA CYS A 65 3.16 -4.09 -5.17
C CYS A 65 3.76 -3.05 -4.21
N VAL A 66 5.01 -2.64 -4.39
CA VAL A 66 5.66 -1.62 -3.56
C VAL A 66 4.91 -0.28 -3.61
N LEU A 67 4.50 0.18 -4.79
CA LEU A 67 3.69 1.39 -4.93
C LEU A 67 2.34 1.27 -4.23
N GLY A 68 1.67 0.12 -4.37
CA GLY A 68 0.43 -0.20 -3.68
C GLY A 68 0.57 -0.13 -2.17
N VAL A 69 1.58 -0.79 -1.61
CA VAL A 69 1.89 -0.79 -0.17
C VAL A 69 2.20 0.61 0.34
N ILE A 70 3.01 1.38 -0.38
CA ILE A 70 3.29 2.79 -0.02
C ILE A 70 1.97 3.57 0.00
N ASN A 71 1.12 3.38 -1.00
CA ASN A 71 -0.14 4.13 -1.08
C ASN A 71 -1.13 3.72 0.02
N ILE A 72 -1.18 2.45 0.44
CA ILE A 72 -1.92 2.02 1.63
C ILE A 72 -1.40 2.72 2.89
N GLY A 73 -0.08 2.66 3.11
CA GLY A 73 0.55 3.30 4.26
C GLY A 73 0.26 4.79 4.32
N LEU A 74 0.37 5.47 3.17
CA LEU A 74 0.07 6.88 3.05
C LEU A 74 -1.41 7.19 3.30
N THR A 75 -2.31 6.44 2.67
CA THR A 75 -3.76 6.65 2.78
C THR A 75 -4.23 6.47 4.21
N VAL A 76 -3.85 5.37 4.86
CA VAL A 76 -4.26 5.09 6.24
C VAL A 76 -3.64 6.10 7.21
N SER A 77 -2.33 6.36 7.13
CA SER A 77 -1.65 7.21 8.12
C SER A 77 -1.94 8.71 7.95
N SER A 78 -2.34 9.14 6.75
CA SER A 78 -2.76 10.53 6.51
C SER A 78 -4.27 10.76 6.71
N ASN A 79 -5.05 9.69 6.98
CA ASN A 79 -6.52 9.70 6.88
C ASN A 79 -7.01 10.18 5.51
N ASN A 80 -6.31 9.80 4.44
CA ASN A 80 -6.55 10.21 3.06
C ASN A 80 -6.57 11.74 2.86
N ARG A 81 -5.89 12.50 3.72
CA ARG A 81 -5.78 13.96 3.62
C ARG A 81 -4.47 14.35 2.97
N LEU A 82 -4.56 15.18 1.93
CA LEU A 82 -3.40 15.56 1.11
C LEU A 82 -2.31 16.26 1.91
N ASP A 83 -2.67 17.24 2.76
CA ASP A 83 -1.72 17.99 3.59
C ASP A 83 -0.94 17.06 4.53
N ASN A 84 -1.65 16.18 5.25
CA ASN A 84 -1.03 15.17 6.10
C ASN A 84 -0.14 14.19 5.32
N ALA A 85 -0.55 13.81 4.11
CA ALA A 85 0.21 12.91 3.27
C ALA A 85 1.54 13.54 2.83
N ILE A 86 1.57 14.84 2.56
CA ILE A 86 2.79 15.56 2.21
C ILE A 86 3.76 15.60 3.39
N ASP A 87 3.27 15.95 4.58
CA ASP A 87 4.08 15.97 5.80
C ASP A 87 4.72 14.60 6.06
N LEU A 88 3.95 13.52 5.88
CA LEU A 88 4.45 12.16 6.01
C LEU A 88 5.53 11.83 4.97
N VAL A 89 5.35 12.20 3.69
CA VAL A 89 6.37 11.96 2.65
C VAL A 89 7.65 12.72 2.96
N LEU A 90 7.56 13.99 3.35
CA LEU A 90 8.72 14.81 3.70
C LEU A 90 9.49 14.26 4.90
N GLN A 91 8.79 13.80 5.94
CA GLN A 91 9.40 13.30 7.17
C GLN A 91 9.97 11.88 7.03
N LYS A 92 9.24 10.99 6.36
CA LYS A 92 9.51 9.54 6.39
C LYS A 92 10.10 9.00 5.09
N GLY A 93 9.92 9.71 3.97
CA GLY A 93 10.22 9.20 2.63
C GLY A 93 9.45 7.92 2.30
N TYR A 94 9.80 7.27 1.20
CA TYR A 94 9.13 6.04 0.78
C TYR A 94 9.41 4.88 1.72
N VAL A 95 10.61 4.77 2.29
CA VAL A 95 10.94 3.67 3.21
C VAL A 95 10.06 3.71 4.46
N GLY A 96 9.88 4.87 5.08
CA GLY A 96 9.05 4.97 6.28
C GLY A 96 7.58 4.78 5.97
N ILE A 97 7.07 5.32 4.85
CA ILE A 97 5.67 5.09 4.44
C ILE A 97 5.42 3.62 4.07
N PHE A 98 6.36 2.98 3.37
CA PHE A 98 6.28 1.56 3.07
C PHE A 98 6.17 0.74 4.35
N ARG A 99 6.94 1.06 5.40
CA ARG A 99 6.83 0.39 6.71
C ARG A 99 5.44 0.53 7.31
N GLU A 100 4.84 1.71 7.25
CA GLU A 100 3.45 1.92 7.71
C GLU A 100 2.47 1.01 6.96
N GLY A 101 2.57 0.96 5.63
CA GLY A 101 1.74 0.10 4.79
C GLY A 101 1.98 -1.40 5.07
N TRP A 102 3.24 -1.79 5.23
CA TRP A 102 3.62 -3.17 5.53
C TRP A 102 3.10 -3.62 6.89
N THR A 103 3.11 -2.76 7.91
CA THR A 103 2.47 -3.05 9.21
C THR A 103 0.98 -3.34 9.05
N ARG A 104 0.27 -2.66 8.13
CA ARG A 104 -1.14 -2.97 7.85
C ARG A 104 -1.32 -4.36 7.22
N ILE A 105 -0.42 -4.74 6.31
CA ILE A 105 -0.39 -6.10 5.75
C ILE A 105 -0.15 -7.13 6.85
N LEU A 106 0.86 -6.93 7.71
CA LEU A 106 1.15 -7.88 8.79
C LEU A 106 -0.02 -8.06 9.77
N ASN A 107 -0.77 -7.00 10.05
CA ASN A 107 -1.99 -7.09 10.84
C ASN A 107 -3.06 -7.94 10.13
N LEU A 108 -3.27 -7.74 8.83
CA LEU A 108 -4.17 -8.59 8.04
C LEU A 108 -3.74 -10.05 8.03
N VAL A 109 -2.44 -10.33 7.86
CA VAL A 109 -1.87 -11.69 7.94
C VAL A 109 -2.20 -12.31 9.30
N HIS A 110 -2.02 -11.56 10.39
CA HIS A 110 -2.36 -12.03 11.73
C HIS A 110 -3.85 -12.38 11.85
N TYR A 111 -4.74 -11.49 11.40
CA TYR A 111 -6.17 -11.73 11.47
C TYR A 111 -6.62 -12.90 10.59
N ALA A 112 -6.12 -12.99 9.36
CA ALA A 112 -6.45 -14.03 8.40
C ALA A 112 -6.04 -15.42 8.91
N ARG A 113 -4.82 -15.54 9.45
CA ARG A 113 -4.33 -16.81 10.02
C ARG A 113 -5.14 -17.28 11.23
N ASN A 114 -5.65 -16.36 12.04
CA ASN A 114 -6.51 -16.69 13.17
C ASN A 114 -7.93 -17.09 12.70
N ALA A 115 -8.46 -16.37 11.72
CA ALA A 115 -9.79 -16.64 11.15
C ALA A 115 -9.81 -17.99 10.41
N GLU A 116 -8.81 -18.23 9.57
CA GLU A 116 -8.60 -19.42 8.76
C GLU A 116 -7.60 -20.39 9.42
N ARG A 117 -7.86 -20.77 10.67
CA ARG A 117 -6.96 -21.61 11.46
C ARG A 117 -6.61 -22.96 10.83
N LEU A 118 -7.40 -23.41 9.85
CA LEU A 118 -7.20 -24.66 9.10
C LEU A 118 -6.57 -24.44 7.70
N SER A 119 -6.28 -23.20 7.32
CA SER A 119 -5.58 -22.90 6.07
C SER A 119 -4.15 -23.44 6.13
N HIS A 120 -3.72 -24.12 5.06
CA HIS A 120 -2.34 -24.57 4.90
C HIS A 120 -1.37 -23.44 4.53
N LYS A 121 -1.90 -22.22 4.35
CA LYS A 121 -1.13 -21.07 3.88
C LYS A 121 -0.26 -20.49 4.99
N THR A 122 1.02 -20.36 4.71
CA THR A 122 2.02 -19.76 5.59
C THR A 122 1.84 -18.25 5.71
N ALA A 123 2.43 -17.64 6.74
CA ALA A 123 2.45 -16.17 6.86
C ALA A 123 3.09 -15.50 5.64
N PHE A 124 4.13 -16.12 5.08
CA PHE A 124 4.85 -15.63 3.91
C PHE A 124 3.97 -15.57 2.65
N GLU A 125 3.13 -16.60 2.43
CA GLU A 125 2.17 -16.60 1.32
C GLU A 125 1.05 -15.57 1.54
N TRP A 126 0.60 -15.37 2.77
CA TRP A 126 -0.38 -14.31 3.07
C TRP A 126 0.19 -12.90 2.85
N GLU A 127 1.42 -12.66 3.30
CA GLU A 127 2.14 -11.39 3.05
C GLU A 127 2.18 -11.07 1.55
N LYS A 128 2.52 -12.07 0.74
CA LYS A 128 2.60 -11.95 -0.71
C LYS A 128 1.24 -11.65 -1.32
N ASP A 129 0.23 -12.48 -1.06
CA ASP A 129 -1.09 -12.35 -1.67
C ASP A 129 -1.74 -11.00 -1.33
N PHE A 130 -1.62 -10.53 -0.08
CA PHE A 130 -2.11 -9.21 0.27
C PHE A 130 -1.35 -8.10 -0.47
N ALA A 131 -0.02 -8.16 -0.54
CA ALA A 131 0.76 -7.18 -1.28
C ALA A 131 0.41 -7.15 -2.79
N GLU A 132 0.14 -8.31 -3.40
CA GLU A 132 -0.30 -8.42 -4.80
C GLU A 132 -1.72 -7.88 -4.98
N SER A 133 -2.65 -8.17 -4.06
CA SER A 133 -4.03 -7.65 -4.09
C SER A 133 -4.10 -6.12 -3.99
N PHE A 134 -3.13 -5.50 -3.33
CA PHE A 134 -3.05 -4.04 -3.20
C PHE A 134 -2.19 -3.38 -4.28
N SER A 135 -1.67 -4.14 -5.24
CA SER A 135 -0.75 -3.62 -6.25
C SER A 135 -1.33 -2.47 -7.07
N ALA A 136 -0.49 -1.49 -7.38
CA ALA A 136 -0.87 -0.30 -8.13
C ALA A 136 -0.45 -0.43 -9.60
N GLU A 137 -1.13 -1.30 -10.34
CA GLU A 137 -0.85 -1.54 -11.75
C GLU A 137 -1.24 -0.32 -12.63
N PRO A 138 -0.35 0.16 -13.51
CA PRO A 138 -0.66 1.27 -14.41
C PRO A 138 -1.85 0.97 -15.35
N GLY A 139 -2.63 2.01 -15.64
CA GLY A 139 -3.75 1.92 -16.59
C GLY A 139 -5.02 1.29 -16.02
N ARG A 140 -5.04 0.93 -14.72
CA ARG A 140 -6.22 0.44 -14.02
C ARG A 140 -6.61 1.39 -12.89
N GLU A 141 -7.91 1.39 -12.55
CA GLU A 141 -8.36 2.01 -11.31
C GLU A 141 -7.79 1.24 -10.13
N TRP A 142 -7.21 1.96 -9.16
CA TRP A 142 -6.62 1.32 -8.00
C TRP A 142 -7.66 1.12 -6.91
N ILE A 143 -8.01 -0.15 -6.67
CA ILE A 143 -8.99 -0.57 -5.64
C ILE A 143 -8.33 -1.06 -4.34
N GLY A 144 -7.00 -0.93 -4.22
CA GLY A 144 -6.25 -1.56 -3.12
C GLY A 144 -6.69 -1.10 -1.73
N TYR A 145 -7.16 0.14 -1.58
CA TYR A 145 -7.68 0.61 -0.30
C TYR A 145 -9.02 -0.05 0.07
N ASP A 146 -9.91 -0.22 -0.90
CA ASP A 146 -11.19 -0.90 -0.69
C ASP A 146 -10.96 -2.38 -0.38
N GLU A 147 -10.05 -3.04 -1.11
CA GLU A 147 -9.59 -4.40 -0.81
C GLU A 147 -9.04 -4.50 0.61
N TYR A 148 -8.21 -3.55 1.04
CA TYR A 148 -7.70 -3.51 2.42
C TYR A 148 -8.84 -3.41 3.44
N LEU A 149 -9.84 -2.56 3.22
CA LEU A 149 -10.98 -2.42 4.11
C LEU A 149 -11.85 -3.69 4.16
N VAL A 150 -12.12 -4.31 3.01
CA VAL A 150 -12.88 -5.56 2.91
C VAL A 150 -12.17 -6.68 3.69
N ASN A 151 -10.86 -6.85 3.48
CA ASN A 151 -10.08 -7.85 4.19
C ASN A 151 -10.02 -7.58 5.70
N MET A 152 -9.89 -6.30 6.11
CA MET A 152 -9.97 -5.92 7.52
C MET A 152 -11.32 -6.31 8.13
N LEU A 153 -12.43 -5.99 7.47
CA LEU A 153 -13.77 -6.34 7.95
C LEU A 153 -13.96 -7.86 8.03
N MET A 154 -13.56 -8.58 6.98
CA MET A 154 -13.70 -10.03 6.89
C MET A 154 -12.95 -10.74 8.01
N TYR A 155 -11.66 -10.44 8.20
CA TYR A 155 -10.83 -11.17 9.15
C TYR A 155 -10.89 -10.63 10.58
N CYS A 156 -11.10 -9.32 10.80
CA CYS A 156 -11.27 -8.81 12.16
C CYS A 156 -12.59 -9.25 12.79
N ASN A 157 -13.70 -9.25 12.04
CA ASN A 157 -15.00 -9.64 12.60
C ASN A 157 -15.09 -11.15 12.86
N SER A 158 -14.46 -11.97 12.01
CA SER A 158 -14.33 -13.42 12.23
C SER A 158 -13.60 -13.78 13.52
N ASN A 159 -12.74 -12.89 14.02
CA ASN A 159 -12.03 -13.07 15.29
C ASN A 159 -12.83 -12.58 16.50
N ARG A 160 -13.79 -11.65 16.33
CA ARG A 160 -14.66 -11.18 17.44
C ARG A 160 -15.76 -12.19 17.79
N GLY A 161 -16.31 -12.90 16.80
CA GLY A 161 -17.34 -13.91 17.04
C GLY A 161 -16.86 -15.18 17.76
N LYS A 162 -15.55 -15.39 17.88
CA LYS A 162 -14.96 -16.58 18.51
C LYS A 162 -14.51 -16.36 19.97
N ASN A 163 -14.48 -15.12 20.46
CA ASN A 163 -14.09 -14.77 21.83
C ASN A 163 -15.30 -14.48 22.75
N GLY A 164 -16.53 -14.77 22.31
CA GLY A 164 -17.78 -14.47 23.01
C GLY A 164 -18.53 -15.70 23.53
N THR A 165 -17.91 -16.87 23.49
CA THR A 165 -18.44 -18.13 24.03
C THR A 165 -17.32 -18.82 24.80
N ASP A 166 -17.13 -18.40 26.04
CA ASP A 166 -16.54 -19.17 27.14
C ASP A 166 -17.12 -18.63 28.45
#